data_AF-A0A8T3S4D6-F1
#
_entry.id   AF-A0A8T3S4D6-F1
#
_cell.length_a   1.000
_cell.length_b   1.000
_cell.length_c   1.000
_cell.angle_alpha   90.00
_cell.angle_beta   90.00
_cell.angle_gamma   90.00
#
_symmetry.space_group_name_H-M   'P 1'
#
loop_
_entity.id
_entity.type
_entity.pdbx_description
1 polymer ?
#
loop_
_entity_poly.entity_id
_entity_poly.type
_entity_poly.pdbx_seq_one_letter_code
_entity_poly.pdbx_strand_id
1 'polypeptide(L)' 'MTHTIIASATREVVIGDDRPFVIIGERINPTGRKLLAEEMKAGDFSRVER' A
#
# COMPACT_ATOMS: atom_id res chain seq x y z
N MET A 1 -9.68 -10.30 -22.57
CA MET A 1 -9.62 -9.79 -21.18
C MET A 1 -8.29 -9.09 -21.03
N THR A 2 -8.27 -7.84 -20.56
CA THR A 2 -7.04 -7.11 -20.28
C THR A 2 -6.75 -7.21 -18.79
N HIS A 3 -5.53 -7.57 -18.42
CA HIS A 3 -5.12 -7.69 -17.04
C HIS A 3 -4.13 -6.59 -16.67
N THR A 4 -4.30 -6.01 -15.49
CA THR A 4 -3.30 -5.13 -14.87
C THR A 4 -2.53 -5.95 -13.84
N ILE A 5 -1.22 -6.01 -13.97
CA ILE A 5 -0.34 -6.78 -13.09
C ILE A 5 0.47 -5.81 -12.23
N ILE A 6 0.41 -5.99 -10.92
CA ILE A 6 1.20 -5.26 -9.91
C ILE A 6 2.09 -6.27 -9.20
N ALA A 7 3.39 -5.99 -9.09
CA ALA A 7 4.35 -6.92 -8.50
C ALA A 7 5.28 -6.27 -7.48
N SER A 8 5.76 -7.08 -6.54
CA SER A 8 6.87 -6.82 -5.63
C SER A 8 8.00 -7.82 -5.87
N ALA A 9 9.09 -7.72 -5.10
CA ALA A 9 10.21 -8.66 -5.20
C ALA A 9 9.82 -10.14 -4.96
N THR A 10 8.71 -10.39 -4.26
CA THR A 10 8.32 -11.75 -3.82
C THR A 10 6.89 -12.13 -4.20
N ARG A 11 6.09 -11.22 -4.78
CA ARG A 11 4.67 -11.47 -5.04
C ARG A 11 4.14 -10.71 -6.26
N GLU A 12 3.17 -11.32 -6.93
CA GLU A 12 2.38 -10.70 -7.99
C GLU A 12 0.89 -10.64 -7.59
N VAL A 13 0.21 -9.58 -8.01
CA VAL A 13 -1.24 -9.36 -7.88
C VAL A 13 -1.79 -8.97 -9.25
N VAL A 14 -2.79 -9.74 -9.72
CA VAL A 14 -3.41 -9.55 -11.03
C VAL A 14 -4.83 -9.03 -10.87
N ILE A 15 -5.12 -7.88 -11.47
CA ILE A 15 -6.42 -7.22 -11.47
C ILE A 15 -7.08 -7.44 -12.84
N GLY A 16 -8.29 -7.98 -12.84
CA GLY A 16 -9.10 -8.26 -14.02
C GLY A 16 -10.53 -8.60 -13.62
N ASP A 17 -11.44 -8.52 -14.57
CA ASP A 17 -12.87 -8.84 -14.40
C ASP A 17 -13.12 -10.34 -14.17
N ASP A 18 -12.21 -11.20 -14.61
CA ASP A 18 -12.17 -12.65 -14.37
C ASP A 18 -11.28 -13.06 -13.18
N ARG A 19 -10.82 -12.10 -12.37
CA ARG A 19 -9.91 -12.33 -11.24
C ARG A 19 -10.62 -12.09 -9.90
N PRO A 20 -10.10 -12.66 -8.79
CA PRO A 20 -10.61 -12.33 -7.47
C PRO A 20 -10.53 -10.82 -7.17
N PHE A 21 -11.45 -10.34 -6.34
CA PHE A 21 -11.44 -8.95 -5.87
C PHE A 21 -10.14 -8.62 -5.13
N VAL A 22 -9.51 -7.50 -5.47
CA VAL A 22 -8.26 -7.05 -4.86
C VAL A 22 -8.54 -5.93 -3.86
N ILE A 23 -8.06 -6.10 -2.63
CA ILE A 23 -8.15 -5.09 -1.57
C ILE A 23 -6.86 -4.27 -1.54
N ILE A 24 -7.00 -2.95 -1.61
CA ILE A 24 -5.89 -2.00 -1.46
C ILE A 24 -5.93 -1.44 -0.04
N GLY A 25 -4.86 -1.62 0.73
CA GLY A 25 -4.77 -1.10 2.09
C GLY A 25 -4.56 0.41 2.12
N GLU A 26 -5.37 1.15 2.87
CA GLU A 26 -5.26 2.62 2.99
C GLU A 26 -4.46 3.10 4.20
N ARG A 27 -4.11 2.20 5.12
CA ARG A 27 -3.66 2.58 6.46
C ARG A 27 -2.31 3.31 6.52
N ILE A 28 -1.42 3.15 5.54
CA ILE A 28 -0.17 3.92 5.46
C ILE A 28 -0.49 5.24 4.76
N ASN A 29 -1.16 6.13 5.49
CA ASN A 29 -1.61 7.43 5.01
C ASN A 29 -1.51 8.44 6.16
N PRO A 30 -0.65 9.47 6.07
CA PRO A 30 -0.48 10.46 7.13
C PRO A 30 -1.69 11.40 7.28
N THR A 31 -2.60 11.45 6.29
CA THR A 31 -3.77 12.34 6.34
C THR A 31 -4.69 11.97 7.49
N GLY A 32 -5.04 12.95 8.32
CA GLY A 32 -5.86 12.72 9.53
C GLY A 32 -5.13 11.98 10.67
N ARG A 33 -3.85 11.62 10.50
CA ARG A 33 -3.03 10.92 11.49
C ARG A 33 -1.85 11.76 11.93
N LYS A 34 -2.09 12.67 12.89
CA LYS A 34 -1.11 13.65 13.38
C LYS A 34 0.26 13.04 13.68
N LEU A 35 0.29 11.97 14.47
CA LEU A 35 1.54 11.31 14.87
C LEU A 35 2.31 10.71 13.69
N LEU A 36 1.63 9.97 12.80
CA LEU A 36 2.26 9.42 11.60
C LEU A 36 2.78 10.54 10.68
N ALA A 37 2.04 11.64 10.55
CA ALA A 37 2.48 12.79 9.77
C ALA A 37 3.72 13.49 10.36
N GLU A 38 3.80 13.60 11.70
CA GLU A 38 4.95 14.17 12.40
C GLU A 38 6.20 13.28 12.28
N GLU A 39 6.06 11.98 12.54
CA GLU A 39 7.15 10.99 12.38
C GLU A 39 7.71 10.99 10.96
N MET A 40 6.83 10.90 9.93
CA MET A 40 7.27 10.92 8.53
C MET A 40 7.95 12.24 8.13
N LYS A 41 7.48 13.38 8.65
CA LYS A 41 8.13 14.69 8.43
C LYS A 41 9.51 14.76 9.09
N ALA A 42 9.70 14.08 10.21
CA ALA A 42 10.98 13.96 10.90
C ALA A 42 11.91 12.92 10.26
N GLY A 43 11.46 12.20 9.23
CA GLY A 43 12.20 11.11 8.60
C GLY A 43 12.22 9.81 9.43
N ASP A 44 11.36 9.71 10.44
CA ASP A 44 11.16 8.49 11.21
C ASP A 44 10.15 7.57 10.51
N PHE A 45 10.64 6.44 10.01
CA PHE A 45 9.83 5.42 9.33
C PHE A 45 9.61 4.17 10.17
N SER A 46 10.10 4.14 11.42
CA SER A 46 10.07 2.94 12.28
C SER A 46 8.65 2.37 12.47
N ARG A 47 7.62 3.22 12.45
CA ARG A 47 6.21 2.80 12.54
C ARG A 47 5.72 2.01 11.34
N VAL A 48 6.24 2.30 10.14
CA VAL A 48 5.77 1.73 8.86
C VAL A 48 6.75 0.71 8.27
N GLU A 49 7.88 0.50 8.94
CA GLU A 49 8.90 -0.47 8.55
C GLU A 49 8.46 -1.89 8.94
N ARG A 50 8.03 -2.68 7.94
CA ARG A 50 7.74 -4.11 8.07
C ARG A 50 7.69 -4.81 6.72
#